data_AF-A0A5R9KSY6-F1
#
_entry.id   AF-A0A5R9KSY6-F1
#
_cell.length_a   1.000
_cell.length_b   1.000
_cell.length_c   1.000
_cell.angle_alpha   90.00
_cell.angle_beta   90.00
_cell.angle_gamma   90.00
#
_symmetry.space_group_name_H-M   'P 1'
#
loop_
_entity.id
_entity.type
_entity.pdbx_description
1 polymer ?
#
loop_
_entity_poly.entity_id
_entity_poly.type
_entity_poly.pdbx_seq_one_letter_code
_entity_poly.pdbx_strand_id
1 'polypeptide(L)'
;MALIEKETFSELVKHPGNIDADVISRLEATIKAFPYCQISYSLLAKAYAGTEKLDETRPRAAAYALSRVALQQLVENDTERYDATVNIEEVIEAQEKALPQNGEDILLSIVEQQVTPATPQKSDEQRRQQAIIEGFMKKNPRISRQESNLEPVAVDLTGRVAESGEGSVETEAFAKILIRQGKIEKAIDVYQKLILKKPEKRNYFAKKLSELYRL
;
A
#
# COMPACT_ATOMS: atom_id res chain seq x y z
N MET A 1 -0.04 -2.32 -32.31
CA MET A 1 0.51 -1.14 -31.59
C MET A 1 1.83 -1.56 -30.98
N ALA A 2 2.89 -0.77 -31.17
CA ALA A 2 4.19 -1.06 -30.57
C ALA A 2 4.11 -0.85 -29.05
N LEU A 3 4.81 -1.71 -28.30
CA LEU A 3 4.97 -1.56 -26.85
C LEU A 3 6.02 -0.50 -26.55
N ILE A 4 6.06 0.00 -25.32
CA ILE A 4 7.13 0.90 -24.89
C ILE A 4 8.45 0.13 -24.79
N GLU A 5 9.52 0.71 -25.32
CA GLU A 5 10.86 0.14 -25.23
C GLU A 5 11.41 0.31 -23.82
N LYS A 6 12.30 -0.60 -23.42
CA LYS A 6 12.88 -0.62 -22.06
C LYS A 6 13.62 0.68 -21.73
N GLU A 7 14.37 1.21 -22.68
CA GLU A 7 15.19 2.41 -22.52
C GLU A 7 14.29 3.63 -22.32
N THR A 8 13.28 3.79 -23.18
CA THR A 8 12.27 4.85 -23.05
C THR A 8 11.50 4.76 -21.73
N PHE A 9 11.13 3.55 -21.31
CA PHE A 9 10.45 3.35 -20.03
C PHE A 9 11.35 3.72 -18.84
N SER A 10 12.62 3.33 -18.87
CA SER A 10 13.60 3.68 -17.84
C SER A 10 13.78 5.19 -17.73
N GLU A 11 13.93 5.89 -18.85
CA GLU A 11 14.03 7.35 -18.86
C GLU A 11 12.75 8.02 -18.36
N LEU A 12 11.59 7.47 -18.71
CA LEU A 12 10.31 7.99 -18.26
C LEU A 12 10.10 7.84 -16.73
N VAL A 13 10.63 6.77 -16.13
CA VAL A 13 10.59 6.59 -14.67
C VAL A 13 11.45 7.64 -13.96
N LYS A 14 12.61 8.00 -14.52
CA LYS A 14 13.48 9.05 -13.96
C LYS A 14 12.92 10.46 -14.19
N HIS A 15 12.35 10.68 -15.37
CA HIS A 15 11.87 11.98 -15.83
C HIS A 15 10.39 11.89 -16.26
N PRO A 16 9.45 11.72 -15.32
CA PRO A 16 8.04 11.48 -15.61
C PRO A 16 7.31 12.71 -16.19
N GLY A 17 7.99 13.86 -16.32
CA GLY A 17 7.45 15.04 -17.02
C GLY A 17 7.66 15.02 -18.54
N ASN A 18 8.57 14.18 -19.05
CA ASN A 18 8.92 14.14 -20.47
C ASN A 18 8.02 13.13 -21.21
N ILE A 19 6.76 13.49 -21.44
CA ILE A 19 5.75 12.61 -22.05
C ILE A 19 5.18 13.22 -23.33
N ASP A 20 5.39 12.51 -24.44
CA ASP A 20 4.82 12.83 -25.76
C ASP A 20 3.57 11.98 -26.08
N ALA A 21 2.75 12.42 -27.04
CA ALA A 21 1.53 11.71 -27.46
C ALA A 21 1.79 10.28 -27.99
N ASP A 22 2.95 10.06 -28.62
CA ASP A 22 3.39 8.75 -29.09
C ASP A 22 3.74 7.82 -27.92
N VAL A 23 4.41 8.35 -26.89
CA VAL A 23 4.72 7.62 -25.65
C VAL A 23 3.43 7.21 -24.93
N ILE A 24 2.43 8.09 -24.87
CA ILE A 24 1.11 7.78 -24.28
C ILE A 24 0.47 6.57 -24.98
N SER A 25 0.46 6.58 -26.32
CA SER A 25 -0.14 5.50 -27.11
C SER A 25 0.58 4.16 -26.87
N ARG A 26 1.92 4.17 -26.80
CA ARG A 26 2.71 2.98 -26.45
C ARG A 26 2.49 2.52 -25.01
N LEU A 27 2.31 3.45 -24.07
CA LEU A 27 2.06 3.15 -22.67
C LEU A 27 0.68 2.50 -22.47
N GLU A 28 -0.35 2.98 -23.15
CA GLU A 28 -1.68 2.35 -23.19
C GLU A 28 -1.61 0.92 -23.75
N ALA A 29 -0.87 0.71 -24.85
CA ALA A 29 -0.65 -0.61 -25.41
C ALA A 29 0.09 -1.54 -24.42
N THR A 30 1.05 -0.98 -23.68
CA THR A 30 1.83 -1.70 -22.65
C THR A 30 0.97 -2.11 -21.47
N ILE A 31 0.07 -1.24 -20.99
CA ILE A 31 -0.90 -1.57 -19.94
C ILE A 31 -1.82 -2.69 -20.39
N LYS A 32 -2.26 -2.67 -21.66
CA LYS A 32 -3.10 -3.74 -22.22
C LYS A 32 -2.37 -5.08 -22.28
N ALA A 33 -1.08 -5.07 -22.62
CA ALA A 33 -0.25 -6.29 -22.67
C ALA A 33 0.17 -6.80 -21.28
N PHE A 34 0.41 -5.89 -20.33
CA PHE A 34 0.89 -6.17 -18.98
C PHE A 34 0.03 -5.50 -17.91
N PRO A 35 -1.18 -6.02 -17.61
CA PRO A 35 -2.14 -5.36 -16.72
C PRO A 35 -1.67 -5.15 -15.28
N TYR A 36 -0.66 -5.89 -14.84
CA TYR A 36 -0.10 -5.81 -13.48
C TYR A 36 1.10 -4.84 -13.37
N CYS A 37 1.50 -4.18 -14.45
CA CYS A 37 2.58 -3.20 -14.41
C CYS A 37 2.11 -1.91 -13.73
N GLN A 38 2.21 -1.86 -12.39
CA GLN A 38 1.71 -0.77 -11.55
C GLN A 38 2.25 0.60 -11.98
N ILE A 39 3.55 0.68 -12.25
CA ILE A 39 4.24 1.92 -12.62
C ILE A 39 3.66 2.53 -13.90
N SER A 40 3.25 1.70 -14.86
CA SER A 40 2.66 2.19 -16.12
C SER A 40 1.38 2.99 -15.90
N TYR A 41 0.55 2.61 -14.92
CA TYR A 41 -0.65 3.37 -14.61
C TYR A 41 -0.32 4.73 -13.96
N SER A 42 0.69 4.77 -13.09
CA SER A 42 1.15 6.03 -12.47
C SER A 42 1.71 6.99 -13.51
N LEU A 43 2.52 6.48 -14.45
CA LEU A 43 3.07 7.25 -15.56
C LEU A 43 1.97 7.73 -16.52
N LEU A 44 0.95 6.90 -16.80
CA LEU A 44 -0.18 7.30 -17.63
C LEU A 44 -1.02 8.39 -16.97
N ALA A 45 -1.28 8.28 -15.66
CA ALA A 45 -1.97 9.34 -14.91
C ALA A 45 -1.17 10.65 -14.93
N LYS A 46 0.17 10.57 -14.82
CA LYS A 46 1.05 11.73 -14.96
C LYS A 46 0.96 12.35 -16.36
N ALA A 47 0.96 11.53 -17.41
CA ALA A 47 0.82 11.98 -18.80
C ALA A 47 -0.44 12.83 -19.02
N TYR A 48 -1.52 12.46 -18.33
CA TYR A 48 -2.80 13.13 -18.44
C TYR A 48 -3.01 14.26 -17.43
N ALA A 49 -2.00 14.62 -16.64
CA ALA A 49 -2.09 15.74 -15.70
C ALA A 49 -2.53 17.01 -16.43
N GLY A 50 -3.65 17.61 -15.98
CA GLY A 50 -4.24 18.81 -16.61
C GLY A 50 -5.15 18.56 -17.82
N THR A 51 -5.40 17.30 -18.19
CA THR A 51 -6.34 16.93 -19.26
C THR A 51 -7.62 16.30 -18.68
N GLU A 52 -8.73 16.34 -19.41
CA GLU A 52 -10.00 15.70 -19.00
C GLU A 52 -9.86 14.19 -18.77
N LYS A 53 -8.93 13.54 -19.48
CA LYS A 53 -8.63 12.10 -19.33
C LYS A 53 -8.03 11.73 -17.97
N LEU A 54 -7.59 12.71 -17.17
CA LEU A 54 -7.08 12.44 -15.84
C LEU A 54 -8.14 11.82 -14.94
N ASP A 55 -9.39 12.28 -15.03
CA ASP A 55 -10.46 11.80 -14.15
C ASP A 55 -10.79 10.33 -14.38
N GLU A 56 -10.57 9.82 -15.59
CA GLU A 56 -10.75 8.41 -15.94
C GLU A 56 -9.56 7.54 -15.51
N THR A 57 -8.34 8.08 -15.66
CA THR A 57 -7.10 7.32 -15.41
C THR A 57 -6.66 7.35 -13.96
N ARG A 58 -6.95 8.43 -13.22
CA ARG A 58 -6.56 8.62 -11.81
C ARG A 58 -7.11 7.54 -10.87
N PRO A 59 -8.39 7.12 -10.93
CA PRO A 59 -8.91 6.06 -10.06
C PRO A 59 -8.22 4.72 -10.31
N ARG A 60 -7.96 4.38 -11.58
CA ARG A 60 -7.24 3.15 -11.96
C ARG A 60 -5.81 3.19 -11.46
N ALA A 61 -5.09 4.29 -11.68
CA ALA A 61 -3.75 4.45 -11.16
C ALA A 61 -3.71 4.35 -9.63
N ALA A 62 -4.67 4.95 -8.93
CA ALA A 62 -4.75 4.87 -7.47
C ALA A 62 -5.01 3.44 -6.97
N ALA A 63 -5.74 2.60 -7.72
CA ALA A 63 -5.98 1.21 -7.35
C ALA A 63 -4.72 0.34 -7.46
N TYR A 64 -3.83 0.65 -8.41
CA TYR A 64 -2.58 -0.08 -8.62
C TYR A 64 -1.36 0.53 -7.91
N ALA A 65 -1.44 1.80 -7.49
CA ALA A 65 -0.34 2.49 -6.84
C ALA A 65 -0.10 1.98 -5.42
N LEU A 66 1.17 1.86 -5.03
CA LEU A 66 1.56 1.51 -3.67
C LEU A 66 1.19 2.62 -2.66
N SER A 67 1.27 3.88 -3.08
CA SER A 67 0.90 5.04 -2.25
C SER A 67 0.09 6.04 -3.05
N ARG A 68 -1.15 6.28 -2.60
CA ARG A 68 -2.04 7.28 -3.20
C ARG A 68 -1.51 8.70 -3.04
N VAL A 69 -0.81 8.97 -1.94
CA VAL A 69 -0.20 10.29 -1.67
C VAL A 69 0.95 10.54 -2.64
N ALA A 70 1.83 9.55 -2.85
CA ALA A 70 2.93 9.66 -3.80
C ALA A 70 2.41 9.83 -5.24
N LEU A 71 1.35 9.09 -5.63
CA LEU A 71 0.69 9.28 -6.92
C LEU A 71 0.11 10.69 -7.07
N GLN A 72 -0.54 11.20 -6.02
CA GLN A 72 -1.11 12.54 -6.03
C GLN A 72 -0.01 13.60 -6.23
N GLN A 73 1.08 13.51 -5.48
CA GLN A 73 2.24 14.41 -5.61
C GLN A 73 2.87 14.34 -7.00
N LEU A 74 3.01 13.14 -7.56
CA LEU A 74 3.50 12.93 -8.91
C LEU A 74 2.63 13.67 -9.93
N VAL A 75 1.31 13.51 -9.87
CA VAL A 75 0.36 14.09 -10.83
C VAL A 75 0.26 15.61 -10.67
N GLU A 76 0.21 16.13 -9.45
CA GLU A 76 -0.08 17.54 -9.15
C GLU A 76 1.14 18.49 -9.25
N ASN A 77 2.34 17.99 -9.57
CA ASN A 77 3.59 18.76 -9.69
C ASN A 77 4.02 19.43 -8.37
N ASP A 78 4.28 18.63 -7.34
CA ASP A 78 4.98 19.08 -6.12
C ASP A 78 6.47 18.64 -6.16
N THR A 79 7.12 18.86 -7.31
CA THR A 79 8.50 18.40 -7.58
C THR A 79 9.54 19.02 -6.62
N GLU A 80 9.20 20.13 -5.96
CA GLU A 80 10.02 20.77 -4.93
C GLU A 80 10.28 19.88 -3.70
N ARG A 81 9.49 18.82 -3.49
CA ARG A 81 9.68 17.94 -2.33
C ARG A 81 10.70 16.82 -2.55
N TYR A 82 11.18 16.63 -3.79
CA TYR A 82 12.17 15.61 -4.17
C TYR A 82 13.57 16.18 -4.47
N ASP A 83 13.83 17.44 -4.16
CA ASP A 83 15.20 18.00 -4.09
C ASP A 83 15.95 17.59 -2.81
N ALA A 84 15.35 16.75 -1.96
CA ALA A 84 16.14 15.90 -1.09
C ALA A 84 16.72 14.79 -1.97
N THR A 85 17.81 15.08 -2.66
CA THR A 85 18.70 14.08 -3.23
C THR A 85 19.05 13.10 -2.12
N VAL A 86 18.32 11.99 -2.02
CA VAL A 86 18.94 10.77 -1.52
C VAL A 86 19.95 10.45 -2.61
N ASN A 87 21.19 10.87 -2.38
CA ASN A 87 22.31 10.57 -3.24
C ASN A 87 22.46 9.05 -3.27
N ILE A 88 21.84 8.40 -4.27
CA ILE A 88 21.81 6.94 -4.35
C ILE A 88 23.25 6.43 -4.54
N GLU A 89 24.10 7.22 -5.20
CA GLU A 89 25.54 7.01 -5.32
C GLU A 89 26.25 6.87 -3.95
N GLU A 90 25.86 7.66 -2.94
CA GLU A 90 26.44 7.58 -1.58
C GLU A 90 25.97 6.33 -0.82
N VAL A 91 24.74 5.86 -1.10
CA VAL A 91 24.19 4.62 -0.54
C VAL A 91 24.81 3.39 -1.21
N ILE A 92 25.16 3.48 -2.50
CA ILE A 92 25.83 2.41 -3.26
C ILE A 92 27.29 2.25 -2.77
N GLU A 93 28.06 3.34 -2.60
CA GLU A 93 29.44 3.28 -2.09
C GLU A 93 29.51 2.71 -0.66
N ALA A 94 28.55 3.04 0.20
CA ALA A 94 28.50 2.52 1.57
C ALA A 94 28.13 1.02 1.65
N GLN A 95 27.46 0.48 0.62
CA GLN A 95 27.06 -0.93 0.57
C GLN A 95 28.01 -1.83 -0.25
N GLU A 96 28.98 -1.27 -0.96
CA GLU A 96 29.88 -2.06 -1.82
C GLU A 96 30.88 -2.94 -1.04
N LYS A 97 30.99 -2.77 0.28
CA LYS A 97 31.97 -3.52 1.10
C LYS A 97 31.49 -4.81 1.78
N ALA A 98 30.34 -5.37 1.39
CA ALA A 98 29.97 -6.72 1.82
C ALA A 98 29.03 -7.44 0.83
N LEU A 99 29.56 -7.84 -0.33
CA LEU A 99 28.97 -8.95 -1.07
C LEU A 99 29.36 -10.27 -0.39
N PRO A 100 28.42 -11.12 0.07
CA PRO A 100 28.71 -12.52 0.29
C PRO A 100 28.98 -13.16 -1.09
N GLN A 101 30.23 -13.57 -1.32
CA GLN A 101 30.72 -14.10 -2.61
C GLN A 101 30.09 -15.43 -3.06
N ASN A 102 29.08 -15.97 -2.36
CA ASN A 102 28.63 -17.36 -2.55
C ASN A 102 27.14 -17.48 -2.94
N GLY A 103 26.56 -16.49 -3.62
CA GLY A 103 25.16 -16.56 -4.06
C GLY A 103 24.94 -17.54 -5.22
N GLU A 104 25.87 -17.57 -6.17
CA GLU A 104 25.77 -18.39 -7.38
C GLU A 104 26.09 -19.87 -7.11
N ASP A 105 27.04 -20.15 -6.22
CA ASP A 105 27.40 -21.52 -5.82
C ASP A 105 26.26 -22.22 -5.06
N ILE A 106 25.44 -21.48 -4.31
CA ILE A 106 24.26 -22.05 -3.61
C ILE A 106 23.22 -22.52 -4.63
N LEU A 107 22.98 -21.76 -5.70
CA LEU A 107 22.01 -22.13 -6.74
C LEU A 107 22.49 -23.33 -7.58
N LEU A 108 23.79 -23.39 -7.88
CA LEU A 108 24.39 -24.52 -8.60
C LEU A 108 24.37 -25.81 -7.75
N SER A 109 24.66 -25.69 -6.44
CA SER A 109 24.61 -26.80 -5.48
C SER A 109 23.21 -27.39 -5.35
N ILE A 110 22.16 -26.55 -5.34
CA ILE A 110 20.76 -27.00 -5.25
C ILE A 110 20.31 -27.74 -6.52
N VAL A 111 20.82 -27.34 -7.69
CA VAL A 111 20.51 -27.96 -8.98
C VAL A 111 21.22 -29.31 -9.13
N GLU A 112 22.49 -29.42 -8.70
CA GLU A 112 23.22 -30.71 -8.74
C GLU A 112 22.68 -31.74 -7.73
N GLN A 113 22.17 -31.28 -6.58
CA GLN A 113 21.63 -32.17 -5.55
C GLN A 113 20.30 -32.87 -5.94
N GLN A 114 19.72 -32.53 -7.10
CA GLN A 114 18.48 -33.14 -7.63
C GLN A 114 18.74 -34.33 -8.59
N VAL A 115 19.98 -34.74 -8.86
CA VAL A 115 20.29 -35.78 -9.87
C VAL A 115 20.97 -37.06 -9.31
N THR A 116 20.75 -37.41 -8.04
CA THR A 116 21.13 -38.76 -7.55
C THR A 116 19.95 -39.53 -6.97
N PRO A 117 19.61 -40.73 -7.47
CA PRO A 117 18.60 -41.59 -6.86
C PRO A 117 19.22 -42.29 -5.65
N ALA A 118 19.36 -41.57 -4.54
CA ALA A 118 19.63 -42.15 -3.24
C ALA A 118 18.29 -42.37 -2.52
N THR A 119 17.90 -43.62 -2.30
CA THR A 119 16.72 -43.98 -1.50
C THR A 119 16.85 -43.38 -0.10
N PRO A 120 15.97 -42.43 0.31
CA PRO A 120 16.02 -41.93 1.67
C PRO A 120 15.34 -42.95 2.58
N GLN A 121 16.09 -43.52 3.52
CA GLN A 121 15.49 -44.19 4.68
C GLN A 121 14.78 -43.11 5.51
N LYS A 122 13.51 -42.86 5.17
CA LYS A 122 12.63 -41.95 5.92
C LYS A 122 12.56 -42.41 7.37
N SER A 123 12.84 -41.50 8.30
CA SER A 123 12.65 -41.69 9.74
C SER A 123 11.21 -42.16 10.02
N ASP A 124 11.01 -42.97 11.07
CA ASP A 124 9.67 -43.44 11.47
C ASP A 124 8.69 -42.28 11.73
N GLU A 125 9.20 -41.13 12.19
CA GLU A 125 8.45 -39.87 12.34
C GLU A 125 7.88 -39.40 10.99
N GLN A 126 8.70 -39.41 9.94
CA GLN A 126 8.33 -38.94 8.60
C GLN A 126 7.32 -39.89 7.95
N ARG A 127 7.41 -41.20 8.23
CA ARG A 127 6.41 -42.19 7.77
C ARG A 127 5.06 -41.95 8.45
N ARG A 128 5.06 -41.66 9.76
CA ARG A 128 3.84 -41.34 10.50
C ARG A 128 3.18 -40.05 9.99
N GLN A 129 3.97 -39.01 9.74
CA GLN A 129 3.49 -37.74 9.19
C GLN A 129 2.89 -37.94 7.78
N GLN A 130 3.54 -38.72 6.92
CA GLN A 130 3.03 -39.04 5.59
C GLN A 130 1.72 -39.82 5.64
N ALA A 131 1.57 -40.79 6.55
CA ALA A 131 0.32 -41.52 6.73
C ALA A 131 -0.84 -40.61 7.18
N ILE A 132 -0.57 -39.59 7.99
CA ILE A 132 -1.58 -38.59 8.39
C ILE A 132 -2.00 -37.73 7.19
N ILE A 133 -1.03 -37.28 6.38
CA ILE A 133 -1.28 -36.46 5.19
C ILE A 133 -2.07 -37.27 4.14
N GLU A 134 -1.66 -38.50 3.84
CA GLU A 134 -2.38 -39.39 2.94
C GLU A 134 -3.80 -39.69 3.45
N GLY A 135 -3.95 -39.92 4.75
CA GLY A 135 -5.25 -40.09 5.40
C GLY A 135 -6.14 -38.85 5.27
N PHE A 136 -5.57 -37.65 5.34
CA PHE A 136 -6.30 -36.39 5.17
C PHE A 136 -6.75 -36.21 3.71
N MET A 137 -5.84 -36.39 2.75
CA MET A 137 -6.15 -36.31 1.33
C MET A 137 -7.23 -37.32 0.92
N LYS A 138 -7.18 -38.55 1.45
CA LYS A 138 -8.19 -39.58 1.21
C LYS A 138 -9.54 -39.25 1.83
N LYS A 139 -9.57 -38.70 3.04
CA LYS A 139 -10.80 -38.29 3.73
C LYS A 139 -11.44 -37.05 3.11
N ASN A 140 -10.65 -36.23 2.42
CA ASN A 140 -11.07 -35.04 1.69
C ASN A 140 -12.12 -34.20 2.44
N PRO A 141 -11.88 -33.87 3.73
CA PRO A 141 -12.89 -33.25 4.57
C PRO A 141 -13.22 -31.85 4.05
N ARG A 142 -14.49 -31.61 3.72
CA ARG A 142 -15.00 -30.28 3.35
C ARG A 142 -15.56 -29.58 4.59
N ILE A 143 -15.17 -28.33 4.79
CA ILE A 143 -15.83 -27.44 5.74
C ILE A 143 -17.19 -27.10 5.16
N SER A 144 -18.26 -27.68 5.72
CA SER A 144 -19.62 -27.28 5.33
C SER A 144 -19.82 -25.83 5.75
N ARG A 145 -20.19 -24.96 4.80
CA ARG A 145 -20.64 -23.60 5.11
C ARG A 145 -21.89 -23.75 5.98
N GLN A 146 -21.85 -23.28 7.22
CA GLN A 146 -23.09 -23.13 7.99
C GLN A 146 -23.95 -22.12 7.21
N GLU A 147 -25.08 -22.58 6.69
CA GLU A 147 -26.09 -21.68 6.14
C GLU A 147 -26.51 -20.74 7.26
N SER A 148 -26.29 -19.44 7.04
CA SER A 148 -26.56 -18.39 7.99
C SER A 148 -28.08 -18.18 8.12
N ASN A 149 -28.73 -19.05 8.88
CA ASN A 149 -29.99 -18.75 9.57
C ASN A 149 -29.71 -18.16 10.96
N LEU A 150 -28.61 -17.44 11.11
CA LEU A 150 -28.36 -16.62 12.28
C LEU A 150 -28.85 -15.22 11.91
N GLU A 151 -29.89 -14.76 12.61
CA GLU A 151 -30.25 -13.35 12.59
C GLU A 151 -28.99 -12.51 12.82
N PRO A 152 -28.84 -11.37 12.13
CA PRO A 152 -27.64 -10.55 12.28
C PRO A 152 -27.55 -10.12 13.73
N VAL A 153 -26.65 -10.76 14.48
CA VAL A 153 -26.24 -10.26 15.79
C VAL A 153 -25.61 -8.92 15.50
N ALA A 154 -26.31 -7.84 15.86
CA ALA A 154 -25.76 -6.50 15.84
C ALA A 154 -24.59 -6.49 16.83
N VAL A 155 -23.40 -6.77 16.32
CA VAL A 155 -22.18 -6.62 17.10
C VAL A 155 -22.00 -5.11 17.26
N ASP A 156 -22.29 -4.62 18.46
CA ASP A 156 -22.00 -3.25 18.83
C ASP A 156 -20.47 -3.06 18.87
N LEU A 157 -19.92 -2.64 17.73
CA LEU A 157 -18.50 -2.34 17.56
C LEU A 157 -18.06 -1.11 18.37
N THR A 158 -19.00 -0.39 18.99
CA THR A 158 -18.72 0.83 19.77
C THR A 158 -17.95 0.52 21.05
N GLY A 159 -18.08 -0.70 21.61
CA GLY A 159 -17.39 -1.10 22.84
C GLY A 159 -15.90 -1.44 22.67
N ARG A 160 -15.49 -2.05 21.55
CA ARG A 160 -14.08 -2.51 21.38
C ARG A 160 -13.09 -1.38 21.09
N VAL A 161 -13.56 -0.21 20.66
CA VAL A 161 -12.70 0.94 20.33
C VAL A 161 -12.72 2.01 21.44
N ALA A 162 -13.73 2.02 22.30
CA ALA A 162 -13.93 3.11 23.26
C ALA A 162 -13.13 2.99 24.56
N GLU A 163 -12.69 1.78 24.97
CA GLU A 163 -12.21 1.56 26.35
C GLU A 163 -10.76 1.07 26.48
N SER A 164 -9.91 1.19 25.46
CA SER A 164 -8.52 0.72 25.59
C SER A 164 -7.49 1.67 25.00
N GLY A 165 -6.85 2.41 25.90
CA GLY A 165 -5.49 2.92 25.76
C GLY A 165 -5.38 4.36 25.29
N GLU A 166 -4.38 5.06 25.84
CA GLU A 166 -3.94 6.46 25.63
C GLU A 166 -3.65 6.87 24.15
N GLY A 167 -4.12 6.11 23.17
CA GLY A 167 -3.90 6.29 21.74
C GLY A 167 -5.06 6.91 20.98
N SER A 168 -6.01 7.61 21.62
CA SER A 168 -7.07 8.29 20.88
C SER A 168 -6.47 9.37 19.97
N VAL A 169 -6.63 9.20 18.65
CA VAL A 169 -6.08 10.11 17.63
C VAL A 169 -6.84 11.43 17.67
N GLU A 170 -6.32 12.36 18.47
CA GLU A 170 -6.85 13.71 18.64
C GLU A 170 -6.33 14.61 17.52
N THR A 171 -7.06 14.64 16.40
CA THR A 171 -6.77 15.50 15.25
C THR A 171 -7.97 16.39 14.92
N GLU A 172 -7.72 17.51 14.26
CA GLU A 172 -8.78 18.43 13.82
C GLU A 172 -9.80 17.74 12.90
N ALA A 173 -9.33 16.87 12.01
CA ALA A 173 -10.19 16.08 11.14
C ALA A 173 -11.12 15.16 11.94
N PHE A 174 -10.61 14.55 13.01
CA PHE A 174 -11.42 13.73 13.91
C PHE A 174 -12.51 14.55 14.63
N ALA A 175 -12.17 15.74 15.12
CA ALA A 175 -13.17 16.65 15.72
C ALA A 175 -14.27 17.04 14.71
N LYS A 176 -13.91 17.35 13.46
CA LYS A 176 -14.88 17.64 12.39
C LYS A 176 -15.82 16.46 12.10
N ILE A 177 -15.29 15.23 12.13
CA ILE A 177 -16.10 14.02 11.94
C ILE A 177 -17.09 13.86 13.11
N LEU A 178 -16.67 14.09 14.35
CA LEU A 178 -17.56 14.03 15.52
C LEU A 178 -18.70 15.05 15.45
N ILE A 179 -18.42 16.28 14.99
CA ILE A 179 -19.46 17.31 14.77
C ILE A 179 -20.47 16.83 13.73
N ARG A 180 -20.01 16.27 12.61
CA ARG A 180 -20.90 15.71 11.56
C ARG A 180 -21.76 14.57 12.06
N GLN A 181 -21.27 13.81 13.05
CA GLN A 181 -22.02 12.75 13.72
C GLN A 181 -22.96 13.27 14.82
N GLY A 182 -23.02 14.59 15.07
CA GLY A 182 -23.81 15.19 16.15
C GLY A 182 -23.22 15.01 17.56
N LYS A 183 -22.00 14.47 17.68
CA LYS A 183 -21.33 14.23 18.97
C LYS A 183 -20.56 15.47 19.41
N ILE A 184 -21.27 16.54 19.73
CA ILE A 184 -20.69 17.87 20.01
C ILE A 184 -19.80 17.86 21.26
N GLU A 185 -20.24 17.22 22.34
CA GLU A 185 -19.47 17.13 23.61
C GLU A 185 -18.09 16.50 23.40
N LYS A 186 -18.04 15.37 22.67
CA LYS A 186 -16.77 14.70 22.34
C LYS A 186 -15.89 15.55 21.42
N ALA A 187 -16.49 16.35 20.54
CA ALA A 187 -15.73 17.26 19.68
C ALA A 187 -15.10 18.41 20.49
N ILE A 188 -15.82 18.93 21.49
CA ILE A 188 -15.31 19.94 22.43
C ILE A 188 -14.08 19.40 23.16
N ASP A 189 -14.14 18.20 23.72
CA ASP A 189 -13.01 17.56 24.41
C ASP A 189 -11.79 17.44 23.50
N VAL A 190 -11.98 17.00 22.25
CA VAL A 190 -10.87 16.89 21.28
C VAL A 190 -10.26 18.26 21.00
N TYR A 191 -11.06 19.32 20.82
CA TYR A 191 -10.54 20.67 20.62
C TYR A 191 -9.79 21.22 21.83
N GLN A 192 -10.26 20.94 23.05
CA GLN A 192 -9.56 21.32 24.27
C GLN A 192 -8.20 20.63 24.37
N LYS A 193 -8.14 19.32 24.11
CA LYS A 193 -6.87 18.58 24.09
C LYS A 193 -5.93 19.06 22.98
N LEU A 194 -6.46 19.43 21.82
CA LEU A 194 -5.68 20.02 20.73
C LEU A 194 -5.05 21.36 21.11
N ILE A 195 -5.72 22.19 21.93
CA ILE A 195 -5.13 23.43 22.46
C ILE A 195 -3.90 23.13 23.33
N LEU A 196 -3.95 22.06 24.14
CA LEU A 196 -2.83 21.64 24.98
C LEU A 196 -1.68 21.06 24.16
N LYS A 197 -1.99 20.26 23.12
CA LYS A 197 -0.98 19.65 22.24
C LYS A 197 -0.36 20.60 21.22
N LYS A 198 -1.10 21.64 20.79
CA LYS A 198 -0.73 22.58 19.72
C LYS A 198 -1.01 24.03 20.11
N PRO A 199 -0.25 24.58 21.08
CA PRO A 199 -0.49 25.92 21.60
C PRO A 199 -0.34 27.02 20.53
N GLU A 200 0.44 26.79 19.48
CA GLU A 200 0.64 27.73 18.37
C GLU A 200 -0.65 28.03 17.60
N LYS A 201 -1.63 27.11 17.61
CA LYS A 201 -2.94 27.26 16.98
C LYS A 201 -4.07 27.52 18.00
N ARG A 202 -3.75 27.90 19.24
CA ARG A 202 -4.75 28.07 20.31
C ARG A 202 -5.89 29.01 19.92
N ASN A 203 -5.61 30.17 19.33
CA ASN A 203 -6.65 31.13 18.93
C ASN A 203 -7.63 30.55 17.91
N TYR A 204 -7.13 29.74 16.98
CA TYR A 204 -7.96 29.06 15.99
C TYR A 204 -8.90 28.06 16.65
N PHE A 205 -8.38 27.21 17.53
CA PHE A 205 -9.20 26.22 18.25
C PHE A 205 -10.18 26.87 19.23
N ALA A 206 -9.80 27.97 19.88
CA ALA A 206 -10.69 28.74 20.75
C ALA A 206 -11.89 29.30 19.98
N LYS A 207 -11.67 29.85 18.78
CA LYS A 207 -12.77 30.29 17.90
C LYS A 207 -13.70 29.13 17.54
N LYS A 208 -13.15 27.96 17.22
CA LYS A 208 -13.94 26.75 16.92
C LYS A 208 -14.73 26.27 18.12
N LEU A 209 -14.17 26.31 19.32
CA LEU A 209 -14.89 26.03 20.57
C LEU A 209 -16.05 27.01 20.79
N SER A 210 -15.83 28.32 20.60
CA SER A 210 -16.90 29.32 20.72
C SER A 210 -18.05 29.07 19.74
N GLU A 211 -17.75 28.62 18.51
CA GLU A 211 -18.76 28.21 17.53
C GLU A 211 -19.55 26.98 18.01
N LEU A 212 -18.88 26.00 18.64
CA LEU A 212 -19.51 24.78 19.14
C LEU A 212 -20.38 25.00 20.38
N TYR A 213 -20.00 25.91 21.29
CA TYR A 213 -20.83 26.25 22.45
C TYR A 213 -22.11 27.01 22.11
N ARG A 214 -22.24 27.51 20.87
CA ARG A 214 -23.40 28.25 20.40
C ARG A 214 -24.43 27.38 19.70
N LEU A 215 -24.07 26.13 19.38
CA LEU A 215 -24.93 25.10 18.78
C LEU A 215 -25.70 24.38 19.88
#